data_AF-A0AAV4WRM1-F1
#
_entry.id   AF-A0AAV4WRM1-F1
#
_cell.length_a   1.000
_cell.length_b   1.000
_cell.length_c   1.000
_cell.angle_alpha   90.00
_cell.angle_beta   90.00
_cell.angle_gamma   90.00
#
_symmetry.space_group_name_H-M   'P 1'
#
loop_
_entity.id
_entity.type
_entity.pdbx_description
1 polymer ?
#
loop_
_entity_poly.entity_id
_entity_poly.type
_entity_poly.pdbx_seq_one_letter_code
_entity_poly.pdbx_strand_id
1 'polypeptide(L)'
;MTKKLQMHWETTILKKQIRLKKGEQKTGRANRKLIRSCRVPESNELFNDSITSSELLYAIQQLDFKKSPGPDGIHGQFIVNLGSCATKRLLHIFNLSWKLGRLPR
;
A
#
# COMPACT_ATOMS: atom_id res chain seq x y z
N MET A 1 66.75 8.72 -13.19
CA MET A 1 65.66 9.37 -13.97
C MET A 1 64.28 8.72 -13.74
N THR A 2 63.96 8.19 -12.54
CA THR A 2 62.77 7.33 -12.34
C THR A 2 61.70 7.91 -11.41
N LYS A 3 62.00 8.95 -10.61
CA LYS A 3 61.03 9.54 -9.67
C LYS A 3 59.87 10.30 -10.35
N LYS A 4 60.09 10.86 -11.55
CA LYS A 4 59.08 11.69 -12.26
C LYS A 4 57.97 10.84 -12.91
N LEU A 5 58.31 9.63 -13.37
CA LEU A 5 57.34 8.67 -13.91
C LEU A 5 56.53 8.00 -12.79
N GLN A 6 57.13 7.79 -11.61
CA GLN A 6 56.46 7.21 -10.43
C GLN A 6 55.30 8.10 -9.93
N MET A 7 55.58 9.39 -9.73
CA MET A 7 54.58 10.37 -9.30
C MET A 7 53.46 10.60 -10.33
N HIS A 8 53.76 10.42 -11.62
CA HIS A 8 52.76 10.61 -12.69
C HIS A 8 51.74 9.47 -12.74
N TRP A 9 52.12 8.22 -12.47
CA TRP A 9 51.16 7.10 -12.44
C TRP A 9 50.28 7.13 -11.18
N GLU A 10 50.84 7.50 -10.02
CA GLU A 10 50.10 7.63 -8.76
C GLU A 10 49.04 8.75 -8.82
N THR A 11 49.41 9.90 -9.38
CA THR A 11 48.48 11.02 -9.58
C THR A 11 47.37 10.71 -10.59
N THR A 12 47.63 9.85 -11.58
CA THR A 12 46.62 9.41 -12.56
C THR A 12 45.61 8.44 -11.92
N ILE A 13 46.06 7.52 -11.07
CA ILE A 13 45.20 6.58 -10.35
C ILE A 13 44.32 7.32 -9.34
N LEU A 14 44.88 8.25 -8.56
CA LEU A 14 44.13 9.05 -7.58
C LEU A 14 43.09 9.95 -8.27
N LYS A 15 43.43 10.57 -9.41
CA LYS A 15 42.47 11.36 -10.20
C LYS A 15 41.34 10.49 -10.78
N LYS A 16 41.64 9.24 -11.17
CA LYS A 16 40.64 8.28 -11.69
C LYS A 16 39.69 7.80 -10.58
N GLN A 17 40.19 7.54 -9.37
CA GLN A 17 39.36 7.16 -8.22
C GLN A 17 38.42 8.29 -7.77
N ILE A 18 38.90 9.54 -7.75
CA ILE A 18 38.09 10.71 -7.37
C ILE A 18 36.95 10.96 -8.39
N ARG A 19 37.19 10.66 -9.68
CA ARG A 19 36.20 10.86 -10.75
C ARG A 19 35.06 9.82 -10.70
N LEU A 20 35.29 8.61 -10.19
CA LEU A 20 34.25 7.57 -10.05
C LEU A 20 33.26 7.85 -8.91
N LYS A 21 33.65 8.54 -7.83
CA LYS A 21 32.76 8.92 -6.71
C LYS A 21 31.78 10.06 -6.99
N LYS A 22 31.92 10.77 -8.12
CA LYS A 22 31.07 11.93 -8.46
C LYS A 22 29.77 11.57 -9.18
N GLY A 23 29.62 10.30 -9.60
CA GLY A 23 28.41 9.79 -10.28
C GLY A 23 27.22 9.52 -9.35
N GLU A 24 27.47 9.31 -8.05
CA GLU A 24 26.45 8.82 -7.11
C GLU A 24 25.77 9.94 -6.29
N GLN A 25 26.24 11.18 -6.38
CA GLN A 25 25.66 12.29 -5.59
C GLN A 25 24.39 12.89 -6.20
N LYS A 26 24.13 12.64 -7.50
CA LYS A 26 22.95 13.17 -8.21
C LYS A 26 21.68 12.37 -7.92
N THR A 27 21.81 11.09 -7.58
CA THR A 27 20.69 10.20 -7.24
C THR A 27 20.12 10.53 -5.86
N GLY A 28 20.93 10.96 -4.90
CA GLY A 28 20.46 11.27 -3.54
C GLY A 28 19.47 12.44 -3.46
N ARG A 29 19.64 13.49 -4.29
CA ARG A 29 18.69 14.62 -4.33
C ARG A 29 17.38 14.26 -5.04
N ALA A 30 17.46 13.55 -6.17
CA ALA A 30 16.29 13.06 -6.89
C ALA A 30 15.48 12.09 -6.03
N ASN A 31 16.15 11.16 -5.33
CA ASN A 31 15.51 10.19 -4.46
C ASN A 31 14.89 10.86 -3.22
N ARG A 32 15.57 11.84 -2.60
CA ARG A 32 14.96 12.67 -1.53
C ARG A 32 13.75 13.47 -2.01
N LYS A 33 13.77 13.99 -3.25
CA LYS A 33 12.60 14.68 -3.85
C LYS A 33 11.45 13.70 -4.09
N LEU A 34 11.75 12.49 -4.55
CA LEU A 34 10.78 11.41 -4.76
C LEU A 34 10.14 10.98 -3.43
N ILE A 35 10.95 10.69 -2.41
CA ILE A 35 10.49 10.31 -1.07
C ILE A 35 9.62 11.41 -0.46
N ARG A 36 9.98 12.70 -0.65
CA ARG A 36 9.18 13.83 -0.17
C ARG A 36 7.86 13.98 -0.95
N SER A 37 7.85 13.66 -2.24
CA SER A 37 6.65 13.63 -3.08
C SER A 37 5.72 12.46 -2.75
N CYS A 38 6.27 11.35 -2.26
CA CYS A 38 5.54 10.18 -1.82
C CYS A 38 5.21 10.23 -0.32
N ARG A 39 5.36 11.37 0.35
CA ARG A 39 4.93 11.55 1.73
C ARG A 39 3.41 11.56 1.75
N VAL A 40 2.82 10.37 1.81
CA VAL A 40 1.39 10.17 1.97
C VAL A 40 0.99 10.85 3.28
N PRO A 41 -0.07 11.68 3.29
CA PRO A 41 -0.65 12.16 4.54
C PRO A 41 -0.91 10.96 5.45
N GLU A 42 -0.42 11.03 6.68
CA GLU A 42 -0.51 9.93 7.65
C GLU A 42 -1.97 9.57 7.98
N SER A 43 -2.90 10.48 7.71
CA SER A 43 -4.35 10.30 7.84
C SER A 43 -5.01 10.01 6.49
N ASN A 44 -4.91 8.79 5.99
CA ASN A 44 -5.90 8.30 5.03
C ASN A 44 -7.16 7.91 5.80
N GLU A 45 -8.01 8.90 6.09
CA GLU A 45 -9.30 8.72 6.78
C GLU A 45 -10.13 7.58 6.16
N LEU A 46 -10.07 7.45 4.82
CA LEU A 46 -10.74 6.40 4.05
C LEU A 46 -10.50 4.95 4.55
N PHE A 47 -9.30 4.64 5.04
CA PHE A 47 -8.98 3.27 5.51
C PHE A 47 -8.99 3.13 7.03
N ASN A 48 -9.03 4.26 7.75
CA ASN A 48 -9.06 4.26 9.21
C ASN A 48 -10.49 4.29 9.75
N ASP A 49 -11.44 4.78 8.97
CA ASP A 49 -12.83 4.87 9.36
C ASP A 49 -13.56 3.52 9.31
N SER A 50 -14.61 3.42 10.12
CA SER A 50 -15.52 2.27 10.09
C SER A 50 -16.44 2.34 8.88
N ILE A 51 -16.75 1.18 8.31
CA ILE A 51 -17.75 1.02 7.26
C ILE A 51 -19.09 1.55 7.76
N THR A 52 -19.72 2.40 6.95
CA THR A 52 -21.02 3.01 7.23
C THR A 52 -22.16 2.11 6.73
N SER A 53 -23.36 2.33 7.28
CA SER A 53 -24.57 1.62 6.82
C SER A 53 -24.84 1.84 5.33
N SER A 54 -24.58 3.05 4.81
CA SER A 54 -24.83 3.40 3.42
C SER A 54 -23.88 2.66 2.48
N GLU A 55 -22.59 2.57 2.83
CA GLU A 55 -21.61 1.81 2.05
C GLU A 55 -21.96 0.32 2.03
N LEU A 56 -22.40 -0.23 3.15
CA LEU A 56 -22.84 -1.62 3.20
C LEU A 56 -24.05 -1.86 2.30
N LEU A 57 -25.07 -1.02 2.38
CA LEU A 57 -26.27 -1.14 1.54
C LEU A 57 -25.92 -1.01 0.05
N TYR A 58 -25.04 -0.07 -0.30
CA TYR A 58 -24.55 0.10 -1.66
C TYR A 58 -23.78 -1.12 -2.16
N ALA A 59 -22.98 -1.77 -1.30
CA ALA A 59 -22.26 -3.00 -1.64
C ALA A 59 -23.22 -4.19 -1.85
N ILE A 60 -24.27 -4.30 -1.02
CA ILE A 60 -25.31 -5.35 -1.16
C ILE A 60 -26.07 -5.19 -2.48
N GLN A 61 -26.35 -3.96 -2.91
CA GLN A 61 -27.01 -3.70 -4.20
C GLN A 61 -26.17 -4.08 -5.42
N GLN A 62 -24.85 -4.08 -5.28
CA GLN A 62 -23.91 -4.44 -6.36
C GLN A 62 -23.56 -5.93 -6.41
N LEU A 63 -24.20 -6.75 -5.57
CA LEU A 63 -23.88 -8.16 -5.50
C LEU A 63 -24.32 -8.90 -6.77
N ASP A 64 -23.42 -9.68 -7.35
CA ASP A 64 -23.70 -10.46 -8.56
C ASP A 64 -24.36 -11.80 -8.21
N PHE A 65 -25.66 -11.94 -8.51
CA PHE A 65 -26.45 -13.14 -8.25
C PHE A 65 -26.20 -14.30 -9.21
N LYS A 66 -25.36 -14.12 -10.23
CA LYS A 66 -24.96 -15.23 -11.12
C LYS A 66 -23.83 -16.06 -10.53
N LYS A 67 -23.21 -15.60 -9.45
CA LYS A 67 -22.13 -16.30 -8.77
C LYS A 67 -22.67 -17.46 -7.93
N SER A 68 -21.93 -18.56 -7.93
CA SER A 68 -22.22 -19.71 -7.09
C SER A 68 -22.21 -19.33 -5.60
N PRO A 69 -23.02 -20.00 -4.76
CA PRO A 69 -22.99 -19.80 -3.31
C PRO A 69 -21.61 -20.15 -2.73
N GLY A 70 -21.32 -19.59 -1.55
CA GLY A 70 -20.10 -19.92 -0.81
C GLY A 70 -20.08 -21.37 -0.31
N PRO A 71 -18.97 -21.83 0.29
CA PRO A 71 -18.86 -23.15 0.92
C PRO A 71 -19.86 -23.37 2.07
N ASP A 72 -20.37 -22.27 2.63
CA ASP A 72 -21.44 -22.20 3.63
C ASP A 72 -22.85 -22.37 3.04
N GLY A 73 -22.97 -22.45 1.71
CA GLY A 73 -24.24 -22.53 1.00
C GLY A 73 -25.00 -21.20 0.94
N ILE A 74 -24.40 -20.10 1.41
CA ILE A 74 -25.07 -18.79 1.41
C ILE A 74 -24.94 -18.17 0.02
N HIS A 75 -26.09 -17.98 -0.63
CA HIS A 75 -26.16 -17.28 -1.92
C HIS A 75 -26.31 -15.78 -1.72
N GLY A 76 -25.79 -14.98 -2.66
CA GLY A 76 -25.87 -13.52 -2.57
C GLY A 76 -27.31 -12.97 -2.48
N GLN A 77 -28.28 -13.67 -3.08
CA GLN A 77 -29.70 -13.30 -2.96
C GLN A 77 -30.23 -13.31 -1.52
N PHE A 78 -29.68 -14.16 -0.65
CA PHE A 78 -30.09 -14.18 0.76
C PHE A 78 -29.68 -12.91 1.50
N ILE A 79 -28.54 -12.32 1.10
CA ILE A 79 -28.01 -11.10 1.71
C ILE A 79 -28.89 -9.88 1.35
N VAL A 80 -29.41 -9.84 0.11
CA VAL A 80 -30.31 -8.76 -0.34
C VAL A 80 -31.62 -8.75 0.42
N ASN A 81 -32.13 -9.94 0.76
CA ASN A 81 -33.42 -10.08 1.45
C ASN A 81 -33.29 -9.99 2.99
N LEU A 82 -32.14 -9.56 3.51
CA LEU A 82 -31.95 -9.39 4.95
C LEU A 82 -32.80 -8.24 5.49
N GLY A 83 -33.50 -8.51 6.60
CA GLY A 83 -34.17 -7.48 7.37
C GLY A 83 -33.19 -6.55 8.08
N SER A 84 -33.67 -5.37 8.49
CA SER A 84 -32.86 -4.32 9.11
C SER A 84 -32.04 -4.77 10.33
N CYS A 85 -32.55 -5.72 11.12
CA CYS A 85 -31.83 -6.31 12.24
C CYS A 85 -30.58 -7.09 11.79
N ALA A 86 -30.73 -7.93 10.78
CA ALA A 86 -29.63 -8.73 10.23
C ALA A 86 -28.59 -7.84 9.54
N THR A 87 -29.01 -6.82 8.81
CA THR A 87 -28.10 -5.83 8.19
C THR A 87 -27.26 -5.11 9.23
N LYS A 88 -27.85 -4.68 10.36
CA LYS A 88 -27.11 -4.07 11.47
C LYS A 88 -26.08 -5.03 12.07
N ARG A 89 -26.44 -6.31 12.20
CA ARG A 89 -25.54 -7.34 12.72
C ARG A 89 -24.37 -7.59 11.77
N LEU A 90 -24.65 -7.64 10.46
CA LEU A 90 -23.64 -7.80 9.41
C LEU A 90 -22.64 -6.63 9.42
N LEU A 91 -23.13 -5.40 9.51
CA LEU A 91 -22.30 -4.19 9.63
C LEU A 91 -21.39 -4.26 10.85
N HIS A 92 -21.93 -4.69 11.99
CA HIS A 92 -21.16 -4.85 13.21
C HIS A 92 -20.03 -5.88 13.05
N ILE A 93 -20.31 -7.02 12.42
CA ILE A 93 -19.32 -8.07 12.16
C ILE A 93 -18.22 -7.55 11.24
N PHE A 94 -18.55 -6.84 10.16
CA PHE A 94 -17.54 -6.29 9.26
C PHE A 94 -16.66 -5.25 9.93
N ASN A 95 -17.25 -4.32 10.70
CA ASN A 95 -16.47 -3.32 11.42
C ASN A 95 -15.60 -3.91 12.53
N LEU A 96 -16.06 -4.96 13.22
CA LEU A 96 -15.23 -5.73 14.13
C LEU A 96 -14.05 -6.37 13.38
N SER A 97 -14.32 -6.98 12.24
CA SER A 97 -13.27 -7.64 11.43
C SER A 97 -12.24 -6.64 10.91
N TRP A 98 -12.71 -5.47 10.45
CA TRP A 98 -11.88 -4.35 9.99
C TRP A 98 -10.96 -3.83 11.11
N LYS A 99 -11.52 -3.60 12.30
CA LYS A 99 -10.79 -3.08 13.46
C LYS A 99 -9.80 -4.08 14.05
N LEU A 100 -10.18 -5.36 14.12
CA LEU A 100 -9.37 -6.40 14.78
C LEU A 100 -8.40 -7.10 13.82
N GLY A 101 -8.58 -6.95 12.51
CA GLY A 101 -7.80 -7.67 11.50
C GLY A 101 -8.04 -9.19 11.53
N ARG A 102 -9.24 -9.62 11.94
CA ARG A 102 -9.60 -11.04 12.08
C ARG A 102 -10.94 -11.32 11.42
N LEU A 103 -11.02 -12.42 10.68
CA LEU A 103 -12.28 -12.85 10.07
C LEU A 103 -13.22 -13.48 11.12
N PRO A 104 -14.54 -13.43 10.89
CA PRO A 104 -15.51 -14.20 11.65
C PRO A 104 -15.16 -15.69 11.57
N ARG A 105 -15.29 -16.40 12.70
CA ARG A 105 -15.10 -17.85 12.78
C ARG A 105 -16.41 -18.59 12.60
#